data_AF-A0A959S991-F1
#
_entry.id   AF-A0A959S991-F1
#
_cell.length_a   1.000
_cell.length_b   1.000
_cell.length_c   1.000
_cell.angle_alpha   90.00
_cell.angle_beta   90.00
_cell.angle_gamma   90.00
#
_symmetry.space_group_name_H-M   'P 1'
#
loop_
_entity.id
_entity.type
_entity.pdbx_description
1 polymer ?
#
loop_
_entity_poly.entity_id
_entity_poly.type
_entity_poly.pdbx_seq_one_letter_code
_entity_poly.pdbx_strand_id
1 'polypeptide(L)' 'MISVSEARKAMAACAVPMARERLLLVDAVGRFVVEEVLAPNEHPLFDCSAVDGYAMGAP' A
#
# COMPACT_ATOMS: atom_id res chain seq x y z
N MET A 1 19.18 33.88 15.08
CA MET A 1 19.52 32.64 14.33
C MET A 1 18.62 31.56 14.86
N ILE A 2 17.87 30.86 14.00
CA ILE A 2 17.01 29.74 14.43
C ILE A 2 17.80 28.43 14.41
N SER A 3 17.41 27.48 15.23
CA SER A 3 17.94 26.12 15.21
C SER A 3 17.50 25.35 13.96
N VAL A 4 18.22 24.28 13.63
CA VAL A 4 17.87 23.38 12.52
C VAL A 4 16.47 22.76 12.72
N SER A 5 16.09 22.45 13.96
CA SER A 5 14.76 21.90 14.28
C SER A 5 13.65 22.91 13.99
N GLU A 6 13.85 24.17 14.38
CA GLU A 6 12.91 25.26 14.09
C GLU A 6 12.80 25.51 12.59
N ALA A 7 13.93 25.53 11.87
CA ALA A 7 13.95 25.63 10.41
C ALA A 7 13.15 24.49 9.75
N ARG A 8 13.37 23.23 10.17
CA ARG A 8 12.65 22.08 9.60
C ARG A 8 11.15 22.14 9.87
N LYS A 9 10.74 22.58 11.07
CA LYS A 9 9.31 22.78 11.41
C LYS A 9 8.69 23.88 10.54
N ALA A 10 9.37 25.01 10.39
CA ALA A 10 8.89 26.11 9.54
C ALA A 10 8.76 25.68 8.07
N MET A 11 9.75 24.94 7.53
CA MET A 11 9.68 24.41 6.17
C MET A 11 8.51 23.43 5.99
N ALA A 12 8.33 22.49 6.92
CA ALA A 12 7.24 21.53 6.85
C ALA A 12 5.85 22.21 6.95
N ALA A 13 5.74 23.28 7.74
CA ALA A 13 4.50 24.06 7.86
C ALA A 13 4.09 24.76 6.55
N CYS A 14 5.03 24.98 5.63
CA CYS A 14 4.75 25.54 4.30
C CYS A 14 4.40 24.47 3.25
N ALA A 15 4.60 23.18 3.55
CA ALA A 15 4.32 22.11 2.60
C ALA A 15 2.81 21.88 2.48
N VAL A 16 2.29 22.03 1.27
CA VAL A 16 0.88 21.73 0.96
C VAL A 16 0.82 20.38 0.25
N PRO A 17 -0.05 19.44 0.68
CA PRO A 17 -0.24 18.18 -0.03
C PRO A 17 -0.61 18.42 -1.49
N MET A 18 -0.01 17.63 -2.39
CA MET A 18 -0.35 17.68 -3.81
C MET A 18 -1.76 17.12 -4.05
N ALA A 19 -2.37 17.52 -5.16
CA ALA A 19 -3.65 16.95 -5.58
C ALA A 19 -3.52 15.44 -5.84
N ARG A 20 -4.57 14.69 -5.54
CA ARG A 20 -4.65 13.26 -5.88
C ARG A 20 -4.79 13.07 -7.39
N GLU A 21 -4.24 11.98 -7.88
CA GLU A 21 -4.40 11.54 -9.26
C GLU A 21 -4.63 10.03 -9.31
N ARG A 22 -5.13 9.55 -10.45
CA ARG A 22 -5.30 8.12 -10.72
C ARG A 22 -4.24 7.70 -11.74
N LEU A 23 -3.45 6.71 -11.37
CA LEU A 23 -2.33 6.21 -12.15
C LEU A 23 -2.54 4.74 -12.50
N LEU A 24 -1.83 4.28 -13.54
CA LEU A 24 -1.67 2.84 -13.75
C LEU A 24 -0.76 2.28 -12.65
N LEU A 25 -0.95 1.01 -12.29
CA LEU A 25 -0.19 0.38 -11.20
C LEU A 25 1.33 0.40 -11.47
N VAL A 26 1.73 0.27 -12.74
CA VAL A 26 3.14 0.31 -13.16
C VAL A 26 3.82 1.65 -12.89
N ASP A 27 3.04 2.74 -12.83
CA ASP A 27 3.53 4.10 -12.59
C ASP A 27 3.39 4.52 -11.11
N ALA A 28 2.84 3.65 -10.26
CA ALA A 28 2.54 3.97 -8.87
C ALA A 28 3.73 3.80 -7.91
N VAL A 29 4.84 3.19 -8.36
CA VAL A 29 6.02 2.94 -7.51
C VAL A 29 6.62 4.26 -7.02
N GLY A 30 6.84 4.37 -5.70
CA GLY A 30 7.37 5.57 -5.06
C GLY A 30 6.33 6.68 -4.81
N ARG A 31 5.06 6.45 -5.16
CA ARG A 31 3.94 7.35 -4.82
C ARG A 31 3.35 6.99 -3.45
N PHE A 32 2.57 7.90 -2.90
CA PHE A 32 1.77 7.64 -1.69
C PHE A 32 0.33 7.29 -2.08
N VAL A 33 -0.18 6.20 -1.50
CA VAL A 33 -1.59 5.82 -1.62
C VAL A 33 -2.41 6.75 -0.72
N VAL A 34 -3.55 7.22 -1.22
CA VAL A 34 -4.42 8.20 -0.54
C VAL A 34 -5.82 7.66 -0.24
N GLU A 35 -6.09 6.40 -0.59
CA GLU A 35 -7.35 5.69 -0.33
C GLU A 35 -7.05 4.27 0.15
N GLU A 36 -7.94 3.67 0.94
CA GLU A 36 -7.76 2.28 1.36
C GLU A 36 -7.84 1.33 0.16
N VAL A 37 -6.92 0.38 0.07
CA VAL A 37 -6.93 -0.67 -0.94
C VAL A 37 -7.34 -1.98 -0.28
N LEU A 38 -8.58 -2.38 -0.53
CA LEU A 38 -9.16 -3.59 0.05
C LEU A 38 -9.14 -4.72 -0.98
N ALA A 39 -8.87 -5.95 -0.52
CA ALA A 39 -9.03 -7.13 -1.36
C ALA A 39 -10.53 -7.32 -1.63
N PRO A 40 -10.98 -7.38 -2.90
CA PRO A 40 -12.39 -7.56 -3.20
C PRO A 40 -12.88 -8.99 -2.91
N ASN A 41 -11.96 -9.95 -2.81
CA ASN A 41 -12.25 -11.35 -2.56
C ASN A 41 -11.19 -11.94 -1.62
N GLU A 42 -11.52 -13.05 -0.97
CA GLU A 42 -10.54 -13.87 -0.25
C GLU A 42 -9.52 -14.49 -1.21
N HIS A 43 -8.35 -14.84 -0.67
CA HIS A 43 -7.30 -15.50 -1.42
C HIS A 43 -6.69 -16.65 -0.61
N PRO A 44 -6.69 -17.90 -1.12
CA PRO A 44 -7.21 -18.31 -2.43
C PRO A 44 -8.75 -18.24 -2.50
N LEU A 45 -9.31 -18.19 -3.72
CA LEU A 45 -10.77 -18.11 -3.92
C LEU A 45 -11.51 -19.41 -3.56
N PHE A 46 -10.77 -20.50 -3.43
CA PHE A 46 -11.24 -21.84 -3.11
C PHE A 46 -10.07 -22.64 -2.55
N ASP A 47 -10.32 -23.83 -2.02
CA ASP A 47 -9.29 -24.71 -1.49
C ASP A 47 -8.27 -25.08 -2.58
N CYS A 48 -7.10 -24.44 -2.53
CA CYS A 48 -5.98 -24.70 -3.42
C CYS A 48 -4.97 -25.60 -2.73
N SER A 49 -4.54 -26.67 -3.40
CA SER A 49 -3.42 -27.47 -2.91
C SER A 49 -2.14 -26.64 -2.88
N ALA A 50 -1.40 -26.72 -1.78
CA ALA A 50 -0.06 -26.14 -1.67
C ALA A 50 1.04 -27.08 -2.21
N VAL A 51 0.66 -28.28 -2.63
CA VAL A 51 1.58 -29.35 -3.03
C VAL A 51 1.07 -30.09 -4.26
N ASP A 52 2.00 -30.77 -4.93
CA ASP A 52 1.65 -31.82 -5.90
C ASP A 52 1.38 -33.12 -5.14
N GLY A 53 0.15 -33.62 -5.20
CA GLY A 53 -0.25 -34.80 -4.46
C GLY A 53 -1.74 -35.09 -4.55
N TYR A 54 -2.23 -35.93 -3.63
CA TYR A 54 -3.63 -36.33 -3.56
C TYR A 54 -4.27 -35.83 -2.26
N ALA A 55 -5.48 -35.29 -2.36
CA ALA A 55 -6.29 -34.95 -1.19
C ALA A 55 -6.78 -36.25 -0.55
N MET A 56 -6.29 -36.54 0.65
CA MET A 56 -6.74 -37.69 1.44
C MET A 56 -7.92 -37.25 2.33
N GLY A 57 -9.03 -37.99 2.28
CA GLY A 57 -10.18 -37.74 3.15
C GLY A 57 -9.92 -38.10 4.62
N ALA A 58 -10.92 -37.87 5.48
CA ALA A 58 -10.89 -38.39 6.85
C ALA A 58 -10.84 -39.94 6.83
N PRO A 59 -10.25 -40.58 7.87
CA PRO A 59 -10.29 -42.03 8.01
C PRO A 59 -11.71 -42.58 8.12
#